data_AF-A0A086ZPG9-F1
#
_entry.id   AF-A0A086ZPG9-F1
#
_cell.length_a   1.000
_cell.length_b   1.000
_cell.length_c   1.000
_cell.angle_alpha   90.00
_cell.angle_beta   90.00
_cell.angle_gamma   90.00
#
_symmetry.space_group_name_H-M   'P 1'
#
loop_
_entity.id
_entity.type
_entity.pdbx_description
1 polymer ?
#
loop_
_entity_poly.entity_id
_entity_poly.type
_entity_poly.pdbx_seq_one_letter_code
_entity_poly.pdbx_strand_id
1 'polypeptide(L)'
;MSTIRSNEFLKNLYRHLDNQRNQGTYVIQFFNAAGSRYFEMPTSYANRTNGALEAERRYVKDRSLTAEIKNSFPNPINLDGLAAFIDRNLSINKLAACMAEFGIPSGAEQDKANFAHALAVQFSLFVTTPADDVDNAVWEMYQTLLAGQQISADDISGPRYAGDDVLVELGGRRHEADCYEIIRHEWKLQNRGTCEWRDRKLVLVNQTEIHPRPAQTVIPVPDTSPGESTKIATDIDARGFEGNFECKWEMQNADGENCFPNKRWDFNIRIQVTFHTSDEGDTRG
;
A
#
# COMPACT_ATOMS: atom_id res chain seq x y z
N MET A 1 9.57 5.12 -10.81
CA MET A 1 8.13 5.48 -10.77
C MET A 1 8.03 6.98 -10.60
N SER A 2 7.02 7.63 -11.18
CA SER A 2 6.73 9.03 -10.88
C SER A 2 5.89 9.10 -9.61
N THR A 3 6.10 10.12 -8.79
CA THR A 3 5.20 10.40 -7.66
C THR A 3 4.10 11.37 -8.08
N ILE A 4 2.98 11.33 -7.36
CA ILE A 4 1.84 12.23 -7.55
C ILE A 4 1.36 12.72 -6.18
N ARG A 5 0.95 13.98 -6.09
CA ARG A 5 0.34 14.54 -4.87
C ARG A 5 -1.17 14.37 -4.87
N SER A 6 -1.75 14.27 -3.66
CA SER A 6 -3.21 14.11 -3.50
C SER A 6 -4.03 15.22 -4.18
N ASN A 7 -3.58 16.47 -4.13
CA ASN A 7 -4.26 17.60 -4.77
C ASN A 7 -4.19 17.54 -6.31
N GLU A 8 -3.05 17.12 -6.86
CA GLU A 8 -2.87 16.92 -8.30
C GLU A 8 -3.72 15.76 -8.80
N PHE A 9 -3.78 14.66 -8.05
CA PHE A 9 -4.66 13.53 -8.34
C PHE A 9 -6.13 13.98 -8.44
N LEU A 10 -6.64 14.67 -7.41
CA LEU A 10 -8.03 15.16 -7.38
C LEU A 10 -8.30 16.18 -8.51
N LYS A 11 -7.35 17.07 -8.78
CA LYS A 11 -7.45 18.08 -9.85
C LYS A 11 -7.49 17.44 -11.23
N ASN A 12 -6.62 16.47 -11.49
CA ASN A 12 -6.54 15.77 -12.77
C ASN A 12 -7.83 14.99 -13.01
N LEU A 13 -8.27 14.22 -12.01
CA LEU A 13 -9.52 13.47 -12.10
C LEU A 13 -10.73 14.39 -12.34
N TYR A 14 -10.85 15.50 -11.60
CA TYR A 14 -11.95 16.46 -11.73
C TYR A 14 -12.19 16.93 -13.19
N ARG A 15 -11.12 17.14 -13.98
CA ARG A 15 -11.21 17.59 -15.38
C ARG A 15 -11.94 16.59 -16.29
N HIS A 16 -11.95 15.32 -15.92
CA HIS A 16 -12.52 14.24 -16.71
C HIS A 16 -13.94 13.85 -16.28
N LEU A 17 -14.46 14.42 -15.19
CA LEU A 17 -15.81 14.14 -14.69
C LEU A 17 -16.86 15.10 -15.28
N ASP A 18 -18.01 14.59 -15.71
CA ASP A 18 -19.03 15.40 -16.42
C ASP A 18 -20.05 16.08 -15.49
N ASN A 19 -20.37 15.48 -14.34
CA ASN A 19 -21.45 15.96 -13.47
C ASN A 19 -20.98 16.93 -12.36
N GLN A 20 -19.72 17.35 -12.40
CA GLN A 20 -19.11 18.15 -11.35
C GLN A 20 -19.12 19.64 -11.71
N ARG A 21 -20.12 20.38 -11.20
CA ARG A 21 -20.27 21.82 -11.47
C ARG A 21 -19.41 22.71 -10.57
N ASN A 22 -18.99 22.19 -9.42
CA ASN A 22 -18.26 22.93 -8.40
C ASN A 22 -17.19 22.02 -7.78
N GLN A 23 -15.96 22.52 -7.74
CA GLN A 23 -14.80 21.81 -7.19
C GLN A 23 -14.96 21.43 -5.72
N GLY A 24 -15.61 22.27 -4.91
CA GLY A 24 -15.89 21.98 -3.51
C GLY A 24 -16.93 20.87 -3.38
N THR A 25 -18.03 20.96 -4.12
CA THR A 25 -19.04 19.88 -4.18
C THR A 25 -18.41 18.55 -4.60
N TYR A 26 -17.51 18.58 -5.59
CA TYR A 26 -16.75 17.40 -6.01
C TYR A 26 -15.95 16.79 -4.86
N VAL A 27 -15.13 17.58 -4.15
CA VAL A 27 -14.32 17.09 -3.03
C VAL A 27 -15.18 16.48 -1.94
N ILE A 28 -16.29 17.14 -1.57
CA ILE A 28 -17.23 16.61 -0.55
C ILE A 28 -17.82 15.28 -1.01
N GLN A 29 -18.31 15.19 -2.25
CA GLN A 29 -18.90 13.94 -2.76
C GLN A 29 -17.88 12.83 -2.87
N PHE A 30 -16.66 13.14 -3.31
CA PHE A 30 -15.56 12.19 -3.41
C PHE A 30 -15.19 11.64 -2.02
N PHE A 31 -15.05 12.50 -1.02
CA PHE A 31 -14.71 12.09 0.35
C PHE A 31 -15.81 11.26 0.98
N ASN A 32 -17.08 11.65 0.79
CA ASN A 32 -18.24 10.90 1.26
C ASN A 32 -18.34 9.53 0.58
N ALA A 33 -18.03 9.45 -0.72
CA ALA A 33 -18.00 8.18 -1.45
C ALA A 33 -16.92 7.23 -0.91
N ALA A 34 -15.77 7.78 -0.50
CA ALA A 34 -14.70 7.04 0.18
C ALA A 34 -14.99 6.76 1.68
N GLY A 35 -16.13 7.22 2.21
CA GLY A 35 -16.59 6.92 3.57
C GLY A 35 -16.24 7.95 4.64
N SER A 36 -15.56 9.06 4.29
CA SER A 36 -15.32 10.16 5.24
C SER A 36 -16.57 11.02 5.42
N ARG A 37 -16.72 11.62 6.60
CA ARG A 37 -17.73 12.65 6.90
C ARG A 37 -17.12 13.98 7.33
N TYR A 38 -15.84 14.19 7.03
CA TYR A 38 -15.13 15.41 7.44
C TYR A 38 -15.77 16.69 6.87
N PHE A 39 -16.27 16.61 5.64
CA PHE A 39 -17.04 17.68 5.03
C PHE A 39 -18.51 17.30 4.92
N GLU A 40 -19.38 18.19 5.36
CA GLU A 40 -20.82 18.05 5.19
C GLU A 40 -21.29 18.87 3.98
N MET A 41 -22.08 18.24 3.11
CA MET A 41 -22.68 18.94 1.99
C MET A 41 -23.68 19.98 2.51
N PRO A 42 -23.60 21.27 2.12
CA PRO A 42 -24.59 22.25 2.52
C PRO A 42 -26.01 21.82 2.12
N THR A 43 -26.93 21.88 3.08
CA THR A 43 -28.34 21.52 2.88
C THR A 43 -28.98 22.39 1.81
N SER A 44 -28.70 23.70 1.83
CA SER A 44 -29.17 24.65 0.83
C SER A 44 -28.28 24.63 -0.41
N TYR A 45 -28.89 24.41 -1.58
CA TYR A 45 -28.19 24.50 -2.87
C TYR A 45 -27.59 25.89 -3.11
N ALA A 46 -28.24 26.95 -2.61
CA ALA A 46 -27.76 28.32 -2.72
C ALA A 46 -26.40 28.55 -2.01
N ASN A 47 -26.05 27.68 -1.06
CA ASN A 47 -24.78 27.74 -0.33
C ASN A 47 -23.69 26.86 -0.96
N ARG A 48 -23.95 26.22 -2.11
CA ARG A 48 -22.94 25.42 -2.84
C ARG A 48 -22.19 26.26 -3.86
N THR A 49 -21.70 27.41 -3.40
CA THR A 49 -20.97 28.38 -4.23
C THR A 49 -19.47 28.24 -4.05
N ASN A 50 -18.72 28.84 -4.97
CA ASN A 50 -17.26 28.87 -4.92
C ASN A 50 -16.70 29.53 -3.65
N GLY A 51 -17.36 30.58 -3.14
CA GLY A 51 -16.93 31.27 -1.92
C GLY A 51 -17.26 30.49 -0.65
N ALA A 52 -18.47 29.90 -0.59
CA ALA A 52 -18.90 29.14 0.58
C ALA A 52 -18.13 27.82 0.75
N LEU A 53 -17.64 27.24 -0.35
CA LEU A 53 -16.90 25.97 -0.37
C LEU A 53 -15.39 26.17 -0.65
N GLU A 54 -14.82 27.34 -0.36
CA GLU A 54 -13.42 27.61 -0.71
C GLU A 54 -12.46 26.66 0.03
N ALA A 55 -12.78 26.26 1.26
CA ALA A 55 -11.96 25.35 2.06
C ALA A 55 -11.79 23.97 1.39
N GLU A 56 -12.88 23.44 0.83
CA GLU A 56 -12.94 22.19 0.08
C GLU A 56 -12.31 22.35 -1.31
N ARG A 57 -12.54 23.49 -1.97
CA ARG A 57 -11.93 23.77 -3.28
C ARG A 57 -10.42 23.80 -3.25
N ARG A 58 -9.79 24.17 -2.13
CA ARG A 58 -8.33 24.18 -2.05
C ARG A 58 -7.72 22.79 -2.26
N TYR A 59 -8.44 21.70 -2.02
CA TYR A 59 -7.91 20.33 -2.21
C TYR A 59 -7.71 19.94 -3.67
N VAL A 60 -8.32 20.64 -4.63
CA VAL A 60 -8.00 20.49 -6.06
C VAL A 60 -7.06 21.59 -6.57
N LYS A 61 -6.58 22.46 -5.67
CA LYS A 61 -5.68 23.56 -6.00
C LYS A 61 -4.29 23.31 -5.42
N ASP A 62 -4.17 23.38 -4.10
CA ASP A 62 -2.90 23.53 -3.40
C ASP A 62 -2.88 22.94 -1.98
N ARG A 63 -3.96 22.29 -1.53
CA ARG A 63 -4.07 21.73 -0.17
C ARG A 63 -3.91 20.21 -0.15
N SER A 64 -2.91 19.73 0.60
CA SER A 64 -2.73 18.32 0.92
C SER A 64 -3.76 17.80 1.93
N LEU A 65 -3.94 16.48 1.96
CA LEU A 65 -4.70 15.80 3.02
C LEU A 65 -3.95 15.94 4.35
N THR A 66 -4.53 16.65 5.32
CA THR A 66 -3.97 16.74 6.68
C THR A 66 -4.19 15.43 7.44
N ALA A 67 -3.42 15.20 8.51
CA ALA A 67 -3.60 14.02 9.37
C ALA A 67 -5.04 13.89 9.91
N GLU A 68 -5.64 15.01 10.33
CA GLU A 68 -7.04 15.06 10.77
C GLU A 68 -8.02 14.53 9.71
N ILE A 69 -7.78 14.85 8.44
CA ILE A 69 -8.62 14.41 7.33
C ILE A 69 -8.34 12.96 6.98
N LYS A 70 -7.08 12.53 6.95
CA LYS A 70 -6.73 11.12 6.75
C LYS A 70 -7.44 10.26 7.80
N ASN A 71 -7.47 10.71 9.06
CA ASN A 71 -8.17 10.05 10.18
C ASN A 71 -9.70 10.06 10.08
N SER A 72 -10.28 10.90 9.22
CA SER A 72 -11.73 10.94 9.02
C SER A 72 -12.25 9.83 8.11
N PHE A 73 -11.36 9.16 7.37
CA PHE A 73 -11.71 8.01 6.54
C PHE A 73 -11.68 6.71 7.36
N PRO A 74 -12.52 5.72 7.03
CA PRO A 74 -12.35 4.38 7.57
C PRO A 74 -11.04 3.76 7.07
N ASN A 75 -10.52 2.79 7.82
CA ASN A 75 -9.38 1.98 7.42
C ASN A 75 -9.82 0.50 7.27
N PRO A 76 -9.95 -0.05 6.05
CA PRO A 76 -9.72 0.61 4.76
C PRO A 76 -10.86 1.59 4.39
N ILE A 77 -10.62 2.43 3.37
CA ILE A 77 -11.64 3.34 2.84
C ILE A 77 -12.82 2.56 2.22
N ASN A 78 -13.96 3.21 2.02
CA ASN A 78 -15.05 2.64 1.22
C ASN A 78 -14.68 2.60 -0.27
N LEU A 79 -13.93 1.57 -0.66
CA LEU A 79 -13.36 1.42 -2.00
C LEU A 79 -14.44 1.32 -3.07
N ASP A 80 -15.44 0.46 -2.87
CA ASP A 80 -16.53 0.25 -3.83
C ASP A 80 -17.37 1.51 -4.00
N GLY A 81 -17.65 2.21 -2.90
CA GLY A 81 -18.37 3.48 -2.93
C GLY A 81 -17.63 4.53 -3.76
N LEU A 82 -16.31 4.62 -3.57
CA LEU A 82 -15.47 5.55 -4.32
C LEU A 82 -15.36 5.17 -5.80
N ALA A 83 -15.09 3.90 -6.11
CA ALA A 83 -15.01 3.40 -7.48
C ALA A 83 -16.33 3.64 -8.23
N ALA A 84 -17.47 3.34 -7.60
CA ALA A 84 -18.79 3.59 -8.18
C ALA A 84 -19.08 5.09 -8.40
N PHE A 85 -18.59 5.96 -7.53
CA PHE A 85 -18.66 7.41 -7.74
C PHE A 85 -17.84 7.81 -8.97
N ILE A 86 -16.59 7.35 -9.09
CA ILE A 86 -15.71 7.67 -10.22
C ILE A 86 -16.32 7.15 -11.53
N ASP A 87 -16.72 5.88 -11.57
CA ASP A 87 -17.30 5.24 -12.76
C ASP A 87 -18.53 6.00 -13.27
N ARG A 88 -19.44 6.38 -12.37
CA ARG A 88 -20.67 7.10 -12.71
C ARG A 88 -20.42 8.49 -13.26
N ASN A 89 -19.37 9.16 -12.80
CA ASN A 89 -19.08 10.55 -13.14
C ASN A 89 -18.08 10.70 -14.30
N LEU A 90 -17.29 9.66 -14.57
CA LEU A 90 -16.31 9.63 -15.66
C LEU A 90 -17.00 9.34 -16.99
N SER A 91 -16.90 10.30 -17.91
CA SER A 91 -17.41 10.15 -19.27
C SER A 91 -16.65 9.09 -20.04
N ILE A 92 -17.36 8.22 -20.76
CA ILE A 92 -16.70 7.26 -21.67
C ILE A 92 -15.89 7.99 -22.76
N ASN A 93 -16.36 9.16 -23.20
CA ASN A 93 -15.68 9.99 -24.20
C ASN A 93 -14.38 10.62 -23.68
N LYS A 94 -14.22 10.72 -22.36
CA LYS A 94 -13.03 11.27 -21.70
C LYS A 94 -12.13 10.17 -21.11
N LEU A 95 -12.53 8.90 -21.21
CA LEU A 95 -11.84 7.77 -20.60
C LEU A 95 -10.39 7.68 -21.07
N ALA A 96 -10.15 7.59 -22.38
CA ALA A 96 -8.80 7.48 -22.93
C ALA A 96 -7.88 8.63 -22.52
N ALA A 97 -8.40 9.86 -22.49
CA ALA A 97 -7.65 11.03 -22.06
C ALA A 97 -7.33 10.99 -20.55
N CYS A 98 -8.27 10.55 -19.73
CA CYS A 98 -8.07 10.36 -18.29
C CYS A 98 -7.03 9.27 -18.02
N MET A 99 -7.14 8.13 -18.70
CA MET A 99 -6.18 7.02 -18.62
C MET A 99 -4.75 7.49 -18.95
N ALA A 100 -4.58 8.26 -20.02
CA ALA A 100 -3.29 8.83 -20.39
C ALA A 100 -2.74 9.81 -19.33
N GLU A 101 -3.57 10.66 -18.74
CA GLU A 101 -3.18 11.60 -17.67
C GLU A 101 -2.64 10.86 -16.43
N PHE A 102 -3.15 9.65 -16.15
CA PHE A 102 -2.68 8.79 -15.05
C PHE A 102 -1.57 7.81 -15.46
N GLY A 103 -1.01 7.95 -16.66
CA GLY A 103 0.16 7.18 -17.11
C GLY A 103 -0.16 5.85 -17.78
N ILE A 104 -1.42 5.59 -18.13
CA ILE A 104 -1.79 4.36 -18.84
C ILE A 104 -1.42 4.49 -20.34
N PRO A 105 -0.75 3.48 -20.93
CA PRO A 105 -0.39 3.50 -22.35
C PRO A 105 -1.61 3.58 -23.28
N SER A 106 -1.48 4.32 -24.40
CA SER A 106 -2.57 4.56 -25.37
C SER A 106 -3.13 3.32 -26.08
N GLY A 107 -2.48 2.16 -25.94
CA GLY A 107 -2.92 0.87 -26.48
C GLY A 107 -3.47 -0.10 -25.42
N ALA A 108 -3.54 0.31 -24.15
CA ALA A 108 -4.12 -0.53 -23.11
C ALA A 108 -5.62 -0.74 -23.36
N GLU A 109 -6.13 -1.89 -22.92
CA GLU A 109 -7.57 -2.16 -22.88
C GLU A 109 -8.27 -1.05 -22.09
N GLN A 110 -9.43 -0.60 -22.58
CA GLN A 110 -10.23 0.47 -21.96
C GLN A 110 -11.41 -0.12 -21.21
N ASP A 111 -11.17 -0.54 -19.97
CA ASP A 111 -12.19 -0.95 -19.02
C ASP A 111 -12.39 0.17 -17.99
N LYS A 112 -13.51 0.90 -18.13
CA LYS A 112 -13.85 2.03 -17.27
C LYS A 112 -14.02 1.62 -15.80
N ALA A 113 -14.60 0.45 -15.54
CA ALA A 113 -14.90 0.01 -14.19
C ALA A 113 -13.61 -0.37 -13.45
N ASN A 114 -12.75 -1.15 -14.10
CA ASN A 114 -11.44 -1.50 -13.56
C ASN A 114 -10.55 -0.26 -13.38
N PHE A 115 -10.60 0.70 -14.32
CA PHE A 115 -9.86 1.95 -14.19
C PHE A 115 -10.37 2.82 -13.03
N ALA A 116 -11.69 2.93 -12.86
CA ALA A 116 -12.28 3.64 -11.72
C ALA A 116 -11.89 3.01 -10.38
N HIS A 117 -11.80 1.68 -10.34
CA HIS A 117 -11.34 0.94 -9.17
C HIS A 117 -9.85 1.20 -8.90
N ALA A 118 -8.98 1.14 -9.92
CA ALA A 118 -7.56 1.48 -9.78
C ALA A 118 -7.33 2.90 -9.23
N LEU A 119 -8.11 3.88 -9.69
CA LEU A 119 -8.06 5.25 -9.15
C LEU A 119 -8.51 5.31 -7.68
N ALA A 120 -9.51 4.53 -7.28
CA ALA A 120 -9.94 4.45 -5.89
C ALA A 120 -8.86 3.83 -4.99
N VAL A 121 -8.16 2.80 -5.47
CA VAL A 121 -7.04 2.16 -4.78
C VAL A 121 -5.88 3.14 -4.65
N GLN A 122 -5.53 3.87 -5.71
CA GLN A 122 -4.52 4.95 -5.65
C GLN A 122 -4.89 5.99 -4.58
N PHE A 123 -6.16 6.35 -4.44
CA PHE A 123 -6.59 7.30 -3.43
C PHE A 123 -6.38 6.78 -2.00
N SER A 124 -6.58 5.47 -1.77
CA SER A 124 -6.32 4.85 -0.48
C SER A 124 -4.86 5.01 -0.04
N LEU A 125 -3.91 5.04 -0.96
CA LEU A 125 -2.49 5.26 -0.65
C LEU A 125 -2.25 6.64 -0.03
N PHE A 126 -2.94 7.69 -0.49
CA PHE A 126 -2.84 9.03 0.10
C PHE A 126 -3.42 9.08 1.52
N VAL A 127 -4.48 8.32 1.78
CA VAL A 127 -5.14 8.26 3.09
C VAL A 127 -4.26 7.52 4.10
N THR A 128 -3.61 6.45 3.65
CA THR A 128 -2.90 5.50 4.51
C THR A 128 -1.42 5.79 4.71
N THR A 129 -0.82 6.60 3.83
CA THR A 129 0.59 7.02 3.94
C THR A 129 0.69 8.36 4.65
N PRO A 130 1.64 8.59 5.58
CA PRO A 130 1.85 9.90 6.20
C PRO A 130 2.23 10.99 5.20
N ALA A 131 2.99 10.64 4.15
CA ALA A 131 3.46 11.55 3.10
C ALA A 131 2.31 12.22 2.31
N ASP A 132 2.64 13.37 1.71
CA ASP A 132 1.73 14.15 0.87
C ASP A 132 1.69 13.66 -0.59
N ASP A 133 2.77 13.03 -1.03
CA ASP A 133 2.94 12.36 -2.30
C ASP A 133 3.15 10.85 -2.13
N VAL A 134 2.71 10.10 -3.12
CA VAL A 134 2.89 8.65 -3.21
C VAL A 134 3.29 8.29 -4.63
N ASP A 135 3.80 7.08 -4.84
CA ASP A 135 4.04 6.56 -6.19
C ASP A 135 2.72 6.53 -6.98
N ASN A 136 2.77 6.97 -8.25
CA ASN A 136 1.66 6.79 -9.18
C ASN A 136 1.61 5.33 -9.61
N ALA A 137 0.84 4.54 -8.88
CA ALA A 137 0.68 3.09 -9.04
C ALA A 137 -0.60 2.72 -9.81
N VAL A 138 -1.28 3.71 -10.43
CA VAL A 138 -2.56 3.49 -11.13
C VAL A 138 -2.42 2.45 -12.24
N TRP A 139 -1.31 2.46 -12.98
CA TRP A 139 -1.09 1.50 -14.06
C TRP A 139 -0.92 0.08 -13.52
N GLU A 140 -0.09 -0.11 -12.51
CA GLU A 140 0.15 -1.40 -11.87
C GLU A 140 -1.16 -1.98 -11.29
N MET A 141 -1.92 -1.17 -10.55
CA MET A 141 -3.22 -1.57 -9.98
C MET A 141 -4.22 -1.94 -11.06
N TYR A 142 -4.25 -1.19 -12.17
CA TYR A 142 -5.13 -1.46 -13.29
C TYR A 142 -4.78 -2.77 -14.00
N GLN A 143 -3.47 -3.07 -14.17
CA GLN A 143 -3.04 -4.35 -14.73
C GLN A 143 -3.44 -5.56 -13.87
N THR A 144 -3.32 -5.44 -12.54
CA THR A 144 -3.79 -6.46 -11.59
C THR A 144 -5.28 -6.76 -11.78
N LEU A 145 -6.10 -5.71 -11.88
CA LEU A 145 -7.55 -5.84 -12.08
C LEU A 145 -7.92 -6.44 -13.44
N LEU A 146 -7.23 -6.03 -14.52
CA LEU A 146 -7.42 -6.63 -15.86
C LEU A 146 -7.07 -8.12 -15.89
N ALA A 147 -6.11 -8.56 -15.07
CA ALA A 147 -5.78 -9.97 -14.90
C ALA A 147 -6.81 -10.76 -14.07
N GLY A 148 -7.90 -10.12 -13.62
CA GLY A 148 -8.93 -10.74 -12.78
C GLY A 148 -8.50 -10.96 -11.34
N GLN A 149 -7.37 -10.39 -10.91
CA GLN A 149 -6.93 -10.44 -9.52
C GLN A 149 -7.73 -9.45 -8.69
N GLN A 150 -8.18 -9.89 -7.51
CA GLN A 150 -8.89 -9.02 -6.58
C GLN A 150 -7.90 -8.23 -5.74
N ILE A 151 -8.22 -6.95 -5.51
CA ILE A 151 -7.55 -6.12 -4.52
C ILE A 151 -8.33 -6.28 -3.22
N SER A 152 -7.72 -6.92 -2.23
CA SER A 152 -8.37 -7.20 -0.95
C SER A 152 -8.40 -5.97 -0.04
N ALA A 153 -9.26 -5.99 0.97
CA ALA A 153 -9.27 -4.99 2.02
C ALA A 153 -7.89 -4.83 2.68
N ASP A 154 -7.13 -5.91 2.84
CA ASP A 154 -5.80 -5.89 3.44
C ASP A 154 -4.78 -5.16 2.55
N ASP A 155 -4.90 -5.29 1.21
CA ASP A 155 -3.98 -4.67 0.25
C ASP A 155 -4.09 -3.13 0.25
N ILE A 156 -5.23 -2.60 0.71
CA ILE A 156 -5.50 -1.16 0.78
C ILE A 156 -5.65 -0.64 2.22
N SER A 157 -5.54 -1.51 3.21
CA SER A 157 -5.64 -1.14 4.61
C SER A 157 -4.36 -0.44 5.03
N GLY A 158 -4.46 0.77 5.53
CA GLY A 158 -3.32 1.47 6.12
C GLY A 158 -2.80 0.80 7.38
N PRO A 159 -1.75 1.40 7.97
CA PRO A 159 -1.26 0.97 9.28
C PRO A 159 -2.42 0.89 10.29
N ARG A 160 -2.33 -0.05 11.22
CA ARG A 160 -3.35 -0.21 12.26
C ARG A 160 -3.50 1.03 13.12
N TYR A 161 -2.38 1.71 13.39
CA TYR A 161 -2.35 2.94 14.16
C TYR A 161 -2.16 4.13 13.22
N ALA A 162 -3.00 5.14 13.38
CA ALA A 162 -2.89 6.36 12.59
C ALA A 162 -1.53 7.02 12.80
N GLY A 163 -0.86 7.35 11.70
CA GLY A 163 0.47 7.95 11.73
C GLY A 163 1.62 6.95 11.81
N ASP A 164 1.39 5.65 11.99
CA ASP A 164 2.46 4.64 11.84
C ASP A 164 2.85 4.53 10.35
N ASP A 165 4.13 4.34 10.05
CA ASP A 165 4.59 3.91 8.73
C ASP A 165 5.97 3.28 8.84
N VAL A 166 6.24 2.32 7.96
CA VAL A 166 7.48 1.56 7.94
C VAL A 166 8.06 1.53 6.54
N LEU A 167 9.34 1.88 6.44
CA LEU A 167 10.15 1.54 5.29
C LEU A 167 11.00 0.33 5.64
N VAL A 168 10.80 -0.76 4.89
CA VAL A 168 11.69 -1.92 4.91
C VAL A 168 12.65 -1.80 3.74
N GLU A 169 13.96 -1.78 3.99
CA GLU A 169 14.94 -1.77 2.91
C GLU A 169 14.72 -3.02 2.01
N LEU A 170 14.58 -2.81 0.69
CA LEU A 170 14.22 -3.88 -0.26
C LEU A 170 15.38 -4.81 -0.59
N GLY A 171 16.61 -4.40 -0.31
CA GLY A 171 17.81 -5.19 -0.59
C GLY A 171 17.88 -6.47 0.23
N GLY A 172 18.34 -7.56 -0.38
CA GLY A 172 18.71 -8.79 0.35
C GLY A 172 17.55 -9.67 0.82
N ARG A 173 16.33 -9.48 0.33
CA ARG A 173 15.17 -10.34 0.69
C ARG A 173 15.12 -11.67 -0.07
N ARG A 174 16.05 -11.90 -1.00
CA ARG A 174 16.17 -13.15 -1.76
C ARG A 174 17.50 -13.80 -1.41
N HIS A 175 17.44 -15.05 -1.01
CA HIS A 175 18.60 -15.87 -0.70
C HIS A 175 18.59 -17.11 -1.57
N GLU A 176 19.77 -17.50 -2.03
CA GLU A 176 20.06 -18.81 -2.58
C GLU A 176 20.91 -19.52 -1.54
N ALA A 177 20.61 -20.79 -1.26
CA ALA A 177 21.29 -21.54 -0.23
C ALA A 177 21.35 -23.03 -0.56
N ASP A 178 22.42 -23.67 -0.10
CA ASP A 178 22.51 -25.12 -0.10
C ASP A 178 21.70 -25.74 1.02
N CYS A 179 21.35 -27.01 0.84
CA CYS A 179 20.74 -27.80 1.91
C CYS A 179 21.61 -27.76 3.18
N TYR A 180 20.97 -27.48 4.31
CA TYR A 180 21.59 -27.30 5.64
C TYR A 180 22.51 -26.07 5.80
N GLU A 181 22.60 -25.20 4.79
CA GLU A 181 23.27 -23.91 4.96
C GLU A 181 22.52 -23.03 5.97
N ILE A 182 23.28 -22.26 6.74
CA ILE A 182 22.74 -21.24 7.65
C ILE A 182 22.81 -19.87 6.98
N ILE A 183 21.65 -19.31 6.69
CA ILE A 183 21.49 -17.99 6.09
C ILE A 183 21.31 -16.96 7.21
N ARG A 184 22.09 -15.88 7.18
CA ARG A 184 21.87 -14.70 8.03
C ARG A 184 21.04 -13.66 7.28
N HIS A 185 19.81 -13.41 7.71
CA HIS A 185 18.99 -12.33 7.14
C HIS A 185 18.85 -11.15 8.10
N GLU A 186 19.12 -9.94 7.61
CA GLU A 186 18.95 -8.68 8.34
C GLU A 186 17.86 -7.84 7.67
N TRP A 187 16.84 -7.43 8.45
CA TRP A 187 15.93 -6.37 8.07
C TRP A 187 16.47 -5.03 8.60
N LYS A 188 16.52 -4.05 7.71
CA LYS A 188 16.72 -2.65 8.07
C LYS A 188 15.38 -1.95 7.94
N LEU A 189 14.89 -1.45 9.06
CA LEU A 189 13.58 -0.84 9.20
C LEU A 189 13.77 0.64 9.52
N GLN A 190 12.98 1.51 8.93
CA GLN A 190 12.90 2.91 9.33
C GLN A 190 11.47 3.24 9.71
N ASN A 191 11.29 3.88 10.86
CA ASN A 191 10.02 4.48 11.25
C ASN A 191 9.81 5.73 10.43
N ARG A 192 8.97 5.65 9.39
CA ARG A 192 8.56 6.80 8.57
C ARG A 192 7.26 7.42 9.04
N GLY A 193 6.70 6.88 10.10
CA GLY A 193 5.53 7.40 10.76
C GLY A 193 5.83 8.66 11.55
N THR A 194 4.78 9.16 12.19
CA THR A 194 4.81 10.27 13.15
C THR A 194 4.67 9.79 14.60
N CYS A 195 4.44 8.48 14.81
CA CYS A 195 4.30 7.87 16.12
C CYS A 195 5.50 6.96 16.42
N GLU A 196 5.92 6.94 17.68
CA GLU A 196 6.99 6.06 18.15
C GLU A 196 6.51 4.62 18.18
N TRP A 197 7.35 3.70 17.70
CA TRP A 197 7.10 2.27 17.84
C TRP A 197 7.44 1.82 19.26
N ARG A 198 6.50 1.15 19.92
CA ARG A 198 6.68 0.54 21.24
C ARG A 198 6.16 -0.87 21.26
N ASP A 199 6.87 -1.74 21.97
CA ASP A 199 6.47 -3.15 22.19
C ASP A 199 6.09 -3.89 20.88
N ARG A 200 6.84 -3.60 19.81
CA ARG A 200 6.65 -4.23 18.50
C ARG A 200 7.51 -5.49 18.39
N LYS A 201 7.04 -6.47 17.61
CA LYS A 201 7.76 -7.72 17.34
C LYS A 201 7.54 -8.15 15.89
N LEU A 202 8.56 -8.69 15.24
CA LEU A 202 8.45 -9.32 13.93
C LEU A 202 8.18 -10.83 14.12
N VAL A 203 7.11 -11.34 13.52
CA VAL A 203 6.60 -12.69 13.74
C VAL A 203 6.50 -13.46 12.43
N LEU A 204 7.02 -14.68 12.40
CA LEU A 204 6.89 -15.61 11.28
C LEU A 204 5.51 -16.29 11.36
N VAL A 205 4.62 -15.99 10.42
CA VAL A 205 3.22 -16.42 10.50
C VAL A 205 2.94 -17.75 9.81
N ASN A 206 3.82 -18.20 8.90
CA ASN A 206 3.65 -19.45 8.14
C ASN A 206 4.65 -20.55 8.53
N GLN A 207 5.13 -20.56 9.78
CA GLN A 207 6.16 -21.50 10.26
C GLN A 207 5.82 -22.98 9.99
N THR A 208 4.54 -23.35 10.04
CA THR A 208 4.07 -24.73 9.81
C THR A 208 4.00 -25.10 8.34
N GLU A 209 4.08 -24.13 7.43
CA GLU A 209 3.90 -24.30 5.98
C GLU A 209 5.23 -24.29 5.21
N ILE A 210 6.36 -24.00 5.87
CA ILE A 210 7.67 -23.87 5.25
C ILE A 210 8.70 -24.82 5.85
N HIS A 211 9.67 -25.23 5.03
CA HIS A 211 10.77 -26.11 5.45
C HIS A 211 11.93 -25.36 6.13
N PRO A 212 12.44 -24.23 5.60
CA PRO A 212 13.48 -23.47 6.28
C PRO A 212 13.08 -23.11 7.72
N ARG A 213 14.03 -23.21 8.64
CA ARG A 213 13.80 -23.02 10.07
C ARG A 213 14.61 -21.82 10.58
N PRO A 214 13.95 -20.66 10.75
CA PRO A 214 14.53 -19.54 11.48
C PRO A 214 14.85 -19.92 12.93
N ALA A 215 16.00 -19.48 13.43
CA ALA A 215 16.42 -19.65 14.82
C ALA A 215 15.46 -18.94 15.79
N GLN A 216 14.87 -17.83 15.36
CA GLN A 216 13.82 -17.11 16.08
C GLN A 216 12.62 -16.95 15.16
N THR A 217 11.42 -17.24 15.67
CA THR A 217 10.16 -17.00 14.93
C THR A 217 9.41 -15.77 15.44
N VAL A 218 9.88 -15.19 16.56
CA VAL A 218 9.44 -13.92 17.12
C VAL A 218 10.69 -13.13 17.48
N ILE A 219 10.85 -11.96 16.86
CA ILE A 219 12.01 -11.10 17.03
C ILE A 219 11.53 -9.76 17.59
N PRO A 220 11.92 -9.36 18.80
CA PRO A 220 11.60 -8.03 19.32
C PRO A 220 12.14 -6.94 18.40
N VAL A 221 11.28 -5.97 18.08
CA VAL A 221 11.68 -4.76 17.36
C VAL A 221 11.97 -3.69 18.41
N PRO A 222 13.19 -3.12 18.46
CA PRO A 222 13.51 -2.06 19.41
C PRO A 222 12.54 -0.88 19.29
N ASP A 223 12.25 -0.22 20.41
CA ASP A 223 11.54 1.06 20.42
C ASP A 223 12.26 2.03 19.47
N THR A 224 11.50 2.62 18.55
CA THR A 224 12.06 3.40 17.42
C THR A 224 11.25 4.68 17.23
N SER A 225 11.91 5.83 17.40
CA SER A 225 11.26 7.14 17.26
C SER A 225 10.97 7.47 15.79
N PRO A 226 10.05 8.40 15.50
CA PRO A 226 9.82 8.91 14.14
C PRO A 226 11.12 9.36 13.45
N GLY A 227 11.35 8.86 12.24
CA GLY A 227 12.53 9.13 11.42
C GLY A 227 13.74 8.23 11.70
N GLU A 228 13.77 7.52 12.84
CA GLU A 228 14.88 6.64 13.21
C GLU A 228 14.83 5.30 12.48
N SER A 229 16.01 4.69 12.34
CA SER A 229 16.17 3.36 11.76
C SER A 229 16.62 2.35 12.81
N THR A 230 16.12 1.13 12.70
CA THR A 230 16.49 -0.01 13.52
C THR A 230 16.83 -1.21 12.64
N LYS A 231 17.55 -2.17 13.21
CA LYS A 231 17.95 -3.40 12.54
C LYS A 231 17.59 -4.59 13.40
N ILE A 232 17.01 -5.60 12.75
CA ILE A 232 16.73 -6.90 13.36
C ILE A 232 17.18 -7.98 12.40
N ALA A 233 17.51 -9.16 12.91
CA ALA A 233 18.06 -10.20 12.08
C ALA A 233 17.88 -11.58 12.72
N THR A 234 17.72 -12.60 11.88
CA THR A 234 17.66 -14.01 12.30
C THR A 234 18.55 -14.86 11.41
N ASP A 235 19.00 -15.96 11.99
CA ASP A 235 19.65 -17.04 11.25
C ASP A 235 18.57 -18.02 10.81
N ILE A 236 18.74 -18.65 9.64
CA ILE A 236 17.76 -19.55 9.04
C ILE A 236 18.50 -20.78 8.52
N ASP A 237 18.16 -21.95 9.06
CA ASP A 237 18.62 -23.25 8.55
C ASP A 237 17.77 -23.60 7.32
N ALA A 238 18.40 -23.71 6.15
CA ALA A 238 17.75 -24.03 4.88
C ALA A 238 17.11 -25.43 4.87
N ARG A 239 17.60 -26.35 5.73
CA ARG A 239 17.21 -27.77 5.83
C ARG A 239 17.48 -28.55 4.54
N GLY A 240 17.29 -29.87 4.61
CA GLY A 240 17.51 -30.80 3.49
C GLY A 240 16.32 -30.92 2.53
N PHE A 241 15.62 -29.84 2.22
CA PHE A 241 14.49 -29.85 1.29
C PHE A 241 14.69 -28.77 0.23
N GLU A 242 14.84 -29.19 -1.03
CA GLU A 242 14.89 -28.25 -2.15
C GLU A 242 13.56 -27.56 -2.37
N GLY A 243 13.62 -26.35 -2.91
CA GLY A 243 12.46 -25.62 -3.36
C GLY A 243 12.59 -24.13 -3.18
N ASN A 244 11.53 -23.44 -3.59
CA ASN A 244 11.36 -22.01 -3.37
C ASN A 244 10.43 -21.80 -2.19
N PHE A 245 10.96 -21.24 -1.11
CA PHE A 245 10.23 -20.99 0.12
C PHE A 245 10.02 -19.49 0.31
N GLU A 246 8.82 -19.09 0.66
CA GLU A 246 8.51 -17.73 1.08
C GLU A 246 8.22 -17.71 2.57
N CYS A 247 9.13 -17.11 3.34
CA CYS A 247 8.95 -16.89 4.77
C CYS A 247 8.10 -15.63 4.95
N LYS A 248 6.88 -15.79 5.50
CA LYS A 248 5.92 -14.71 5.67
C LYS A 248 6.06 -14.10 7.05
N TRP A 249 6.37 -12.80 7.11
CA TRP A 249 6.65 -12.09 8.35
C TRP A 249 5.68 -10.92 8.54
N GLU A 250 5.26 -10.69 9.77
CA GLU A 250 4.40 -9.57 10.14
C GLU A 250 4.99 -8.83 11.32
N MET A 251 4.97 -7.49 11.29
CA MET A 251 5.23 -6.72 12.51
C MET A 251 3.94 -6.61 13.31
N GLN A 252 3.94 -7.17 14.51
CA GLN A 252 2.81 -7.21 15.42
C GLN A 252 3.04 -6.34 16.66
N ASN A 253 1.94 -5.89 17.28
CA ASN A 253 1.95 -5.22 18.57
C ASN A 253 2.05 -6.23 19.74
N ALA A 254 2.01 -5.73 20.97
CA ALA A 254 2.02 -6.55 22.18
C ALA A 254 0.88 -7.59 22.17
N ASP A 255 -0.30 -7.20 21.70
CA ASP A 255 -1.52 -8.03 21.62
C ASP A 255 -1.50 -9.05 20.46
N GLY A 256 -0.48 -9.03 19.61
CA GLY A 256 -0.35 -9.95 18.47
C GLY A 256 -1.07 -9.49 17.20
N GLU A 257 -1.53 -8.24 17.14
CA GLU A 257 -2.21 -7.69 15.96
C GLU A 257 -1.20 -7.11 14.96
N ASN A 258 -1.42 -7.34 13.67
CA ASN A 258 -0.58 -6.81 12.60
C ASN A 258 -0.65 -5.27 12.57
N CYS A 259 0.50 -4.62 12.72
CA CYS A 259 0.64 -3.17 12.74
C CYS A 259 0.59 -2.56 11.34
N PHE A 260 1.00 -3.31 10.31
CA PHE A 260 1.11 -2.82 8.92
C PHE A 260 0.49 -3.80 7.91
N PRO A 261 -0.84 -3.96 7.88
CA PRO A 261 -1.52 -4.81 6.90
C PRO A 261 -1.14 -4.50 5.45
N ASN A 262 -1.06 -3.20 5.08
CA ASN A 262 -0.57 -2.72 3.77
C ASN A 262 0.87 -3.09 3.42
N LYS A 263 1.69 -3.48 4.40
CA LYS A 263 3.12 -3.76 4.22
C LYS A 263 3.46 -5.20 4.56
N ARG A 264 2.47 -6.10 4.67
CA ARG A 264 2.67 -7.52 5.01
C ARG A 264 3.71 -8.22 4.12
N TRP A 265 3.79 -7.84 2.85
CA TRP A 265 4.73 -8.45 1.90
C TRP A 265 6.14 -7.87 2.00
N ASP A 266 6.30 -6.70 2.61
CA ASP A 266 7.59 -6.02 2.66
C ASP A 266 8.57 -6.69 3.61
N PHE A 267 8.08 -7.42 4.61
CA PHE A 267 8.91 -8.16 5.55
C PHE A 267 9.31 -9.55 5.04
N ASN A 268 8.67 -10.04 3.98
CA ASN A 268 8.86 -11.41 3.52
C ASN A 268 10.27 -11.63 2.95
N ILE A 269 10.75 -12.86 3.16
CA ILE A 269 12.01 -13.34 2.62
C ILE A 269 11.71 -14.51 1.69
N ARG A 270 12.40 -14.56 0.54
CA ARG A 270 12.39 -15.73 -0.35
C ARG A 270 13.71 -16.45 -0.26
N ILE A 271 13.65 -17.76 -0.11
CA ILE A 271 14.81 -18.63 -0.02
C ILE A 271 14.65 -19.71 -1.08
N GLN A 272 15.59 -19.77 -2.01
CA GLN A 272 15.72 -20.87 -2.95
C GLN A 272 16.77 -21.84 -2.39
N VAL A 273 16.34 -23.08 -2.09
CA VAL A 273 17.22 -24.13 -1.60
C VAL A 273 17.49 -25.14 -2.72
N THR A 274 18.76 -25.44 -2.97
CA THR A 274 19.21 -26.43 -3.94
C THR A 274 20.13 -27.48 -3.30
N PHE A 275 20.18 -28.66 -3.89
CA PHE A 275 21.24 -29.64 -3.66
C PHE A 275 22.35 -29.39 -4.66
N HIS A 276 23.48 -28.88 -4.18
CA HIS A 276 24.72 -29.06 -4.90
C HIS A 276 25.38 -30.37 -4.44
N THR A 277 25.32 -31.39 -5.31
CA THR A 277 26.21 -32.54 -5.17
C THR A 277 27.64 -32.03 -5.37
N SER A 278 28.42 -31.99 -4.31
CA SER A 278 29.86 -31.83 -4.43
C SER A 278 30.37 -33.06 -5.22
N ASP A 279 30.81 -32.86 -6.46
CA ASP A 279 31.53 -33.86 -7.26
C ASP A 279 32.93 -34.13 -6.68
N GLU A 280 33.01 -34.48 -5.39
CA GLU A 280 34.23 -34.94 -4.72
C GLU A 280 33.93 -36.25 -3.99
N GLY A 281 33.65 -37.29 -4.77
CA GLY A 281 33.35 -38.61 -4.27
C GLY A 281 33.66 -39.75 -5.21
N ASP A 282 34.49 -39.55 -6.25
CA ASP A 282 35.00 -40.66 -7.07
C ASP A 282 36.53 -40.67 -7.05
N THR A 283 37.08 -41.16 -5.95
CA THR A 283 38.38 -41.85 -5.90
C THR A 283 38.52 -42.50 -4.53
N ARG A 284 37.94 -43.69 -4.38
CA ARG A 284 38.52 -44.74 -3.53
C ARG A 284 38.47 -46.04 -4.32
N GLY A 285 39.65 -46.43 -4.80
CA GLY A 285 39.91 -47.73 -5.43
C GLY A 285 40.00 -48.87 -4.44
#